data_AF-A0A4S4LCV2-F1
#
_entry.id   AF-A0A4S4LCV2-F1
#
_cell.length_a   1.000
_cell.length_b   1.000
_cell.length_c   1.000
_cell.angle_alpha   90.00
_cell.angle_beta   90.00
_cell.angle_gamma   90.00
#
_symmetry.space_group_name_H-M   'P 1'
#
loop_
_entity.id
_entity.type
_entity.pdbx_description
1 polymer ?
#
loop_
_entity_poly.entity_id
_entity_poly.type
_entity_poly.pdbx_seq_one_letter_code
_entity_poly.pdbx_strand_id
1 'polypeptide(L)'
;PLARAGVRPQLWPDFAATVRSRARKLRAGSLYYTAFVLDEDGKRRVAGMIALERPRAATKAARGKRTWKERALHDYVYPAVDAVQDRLSGGPNGNGLDVGFMTLAFGAMKALRDEFASEREFYIIPVLFVHPQFQRRGVGSALLKHCIAIVDAERMSMYVEASDAGAPLYSSFGFNTMRMLRIEYHDEVVLIPAMMRDAVDAGELPSFNDTTKEEDENSVGDGAER
;
A
#
# COMPACT_ATOMS: atom_id res chain seq x y z
N PRO A 1 -25.12 -15.70 0.85
CA PRO A 1 -23.82 -15.29 0.24
C PRO A 1 -23.97 -15.22 -1.29
N LEU A 2 -23.51 -14.12 -1.92
CA LEU A 2 -23.66 -13.85 -3.36
C LEU A 2 -23.26 -15.03 -4.26
N ALA A 3 -22.28 -15.84 -3.83
CA ALA A 3 -21.85 -17.07 -4.50
C ALA A 3 -22.97 -18.13 -4.67
N ARG A 4 -23.88 -18.31 -3.68
CA ARG A 4 -25.02 -19.26 -3.80
C ARG A 4 -26.08 -18.81 -4.81
N ALA A 5 -26.05 -17.56 -5.26
CA ALA A 5 -26.95 -17.00 -6.26
C ALA A 5 -26.33 -16.99 -7.68
N GLY A 6 -25.18 -17.67 -7.88
CA GLY A 6 -24.49 -17.70 -9.18
C GLY A 6 -23.76 -16.41 -9.54
N VAL A 7 -23.71 -15.43 -8.64
CA VAL A 7 -22.96 -14.18 -8.82
C VAL A 7 -21.54 -14.40 -8.31
N ARG A 8 -20.54 -14.30 -9.20
CA ARG A 8 -19.13 -14.32 -8.79
C ARG A 8 -18.84 -13.11 -7.90
N PRO A 9 -18.54 -13.30 -6.61
CA PRO A 9 -18.30 -12.18 -5.72
C PRO A 9 -16.88 -11.63 -5.93
N GLN A 10 -16.67 -10.36 -5.57
CA GLN A 10 -15.40 -9.70 -5.82
C GLN A 10 -14.35 -10.14 -4.77
N LEU A 11 -13.21 -10.65 -5.23
CA LEU A 11 -12.15 -11.15 -4.33
C LEU A 11 -11.17 -10.05 -3.87
N TRP A 12 -11.05 -8.95 -4.60
CA TRP A 12 -10.16 -7.83 -4.25
C TRP A 12 -10.95 -6.52 -4.21
N PRO A 13 -10.73 -5.63 -3.24
CA PRO A 13 -11.48 -4.37 -3.18
C PRO A 13 -11.21 -3.51 -4.41
N ASP A 14 -12.18 -2.70 -4.83
CA ASP A 14 -11.96 -1.73 -5.91
C ASP A 14 -11.25 -0.45 -5.40
N PHE A 15 -10.91 0.44 -6.35
CA PHE A 15 -10.29 1.73 -6.04
C PHE A 15 -11.15 2.57 -5.08
N ALA A 16 -12.46 2.69 -5.33
CA ALA A 16 -13.34 3.58 -4.57
C ALA A 16 -13.53 3.09 -3.12
N ALA A 17 -13.71 1.80 -2.92
CA ALA A 17 -13.77 1.13 -1.63
C ALA A 17 -12.43 1.22 -0.89
N THR A 18 -11.31 1.11 -1.61
CA THR A 18 -9.99 1.29 -1.01
C THR A 18 -9.81 2.73 -0.51
N VAL A 19 -10.13 3.73 -1.32
CA VAL A 19 -10.06 5.14 -0.90
C VAL A 19 -10.96 5.37 0.32
N ARG A 20 -12.22 4.91 0.29
CA ARG A 20 -13.15 5.06 1.43
C ARG A 20 -12.67 4.37 2.70
N SER A 21 -12.09 3.16 2.61
CA SER A 21 -11.62 2.41 3.78
C SER A 21 -10.32 2.97 4.35
N ARG A 22 -9.41 3.47 3.49
CA ARG A 22 -8.11 4.00 3.91
C ARG A 22 -8.16 5.46 4.35
N ALA A 23 -9.05 6.27 3.78
CA ALA A 23 -9.34 7.62 4.31
C ALA A 23 -9.78 7.57 5.78
N ARG A 24 -10.45 6.48 6.20
CA ARG A 24 -10.85 6.23 7.59
C ARG A 24 -9.70 5.70 8.46
N LYS A 25 -8.71 5.00 7.90
CA LYS A 25 -7.59 4.34 8.62
C LYS A 25 -6.28 5.12 8.65
N LEU A 26 -6.32 6.45 8.58
CA LEU A 26 -5.14 7.34 8.55
C LEU A 26 -4.24 7.32 9.83
N ARG A 27 -4.34 6.34 10.74
CA ARG A 27 -3.69 6.38 12.07
C ARG A 27 -2.96 5.11 12.51
N ALA A 28 -2.32 4.40 11.58
CA ALA A 28 -1.63 3.14 11.90
C ALA A 28 -0.12 3.10 11.56
N GLY A 29 0.52 4.24 11.25
CA GLY A 29 1.96 4.29 10.97
C GLY A 29 2.36 3.82 9.57
N SER A 30 1.42 3.45 8.72
CA SER A 30 1.62 3.26 7.28
C SER A 30 1.77 4.61 6.57
N LEU A 31 2.70 4.69 5.63
CA LEU A 31 2.84 5.83 4.72
C LEU A 31 1.87 5.64 3.55
N TYR A 32 1.10 6.67 3.21
CA TYR A 32 0.16 6.64 2.09
C TYR A 32 0.59 7.67 1.06
N TYR A 33 0.72 7.24 -0.19
CA TYR A 33 1.02 8.11 -1.31
C TYR A 33 -0.15 8.09 -2.29
N THR A 34 -0.54 9.26 -2.75
CA THR A 34 -1.64 9.44 -3.70
C THR A 34 -1.13 10.17 -4.93
N ALA A 35 -1.48 9.66 -6.09
CA ALA A 35 -1.24 10.33 -7.37
C ALA A 35 -2.49 11.13 -7.74
N PHE A 36 -2.30 12.37 -8.19
CA PHE A 36 -3.37 13.25 -8.63
C PHE A 36 -3.25 13.54 -10.13
N VAL A 37 -4.40 13.69 -10.80
CA VAL A 37 -4.51 14.20 -12.16
C VAL A 37 -5.49 15.37 -12.15
N LEU A 38 -5.22 16.41 -12.93
CA LEU A 38 -6.15 17.52 -13.12
C LEU A 38 -7.21 17.11 -14.16
N ASP A 39 -8.48 17.33 -13.86
CA ASP A 39 -9.55 17.20 -14.86
C ASP A 39 -9.65 18.44 -15.75
N GLU A 40 -10.57 18.41 -16.72
CA GLU A 40 -10.79 19.48 -17.69
C GLU A 40 -11.17 20.82 -17.04
N ASP A 41 -11.74 20.78 -15.82
CA ASP A 41 -12.07 21.95 -15.01
C ASP A 41 -10.92 22.42 -14.10
N GLY A 42 -9.73 21.79 -14.21
CA GLY A 42 -8.57 22.06 -13.36
C GLY A 42 -8.68 21.50 -11.93
N LYS A 43 -9.65 20.63 -11.63
CA LYS A 43 -9.80 20.03 -10.30
C LYS A 43 -8.92 18.79 -10.16
N ARG A 44 -8.26 18.65 -9.01
CA ARG A 44 -7.45 17.48 -8.68
C ARG A 44 -8.34 16.27 -8.41
N ARG A 45 -8.16 15.20 -9.20
CA ARG A 45 -8.74 13.88 -8.98
C ARG A 45 -7.67 12.89 -8.57
N VAL A 46 -8.00 12.00 -7.63
CA VAL A 46 -7.08 10.92 -7.23
C VAL A 46 -7.04 9.88 -8.36
N ALA A 47 -5.88 9.73 -8.98
CA ALA A 47 -5.63 8.77 -10.05
C ALA A 47 -5.11 7.42 -9.52
N GLY A 48 -4.50 7.40 -8.34
CA GLY A 48 -4.02 6.18 -7.72
C GLY A 48 -3.60 6.37 -6.27
N MET A 49 -3.43 5.26 -5.57
CA MET A 49 -2.99 5.23 -4.18
C MET A 49 -2.12 3.99 -3.93
N ILE A 50 -1.07 4.15 -3.14
CA ILE A 50 -0.28 3.06 -2.57
C ILE A 50 -0.13 3.29 -1.08
N ALA A 51 -0.15 2.21 -0.30
CA ALA A 51 0.24 2.23 1.09
C ALA A 51 1.53 1.44 1.28
N LEU A 52 2.36 1.90 2.20
CA LEU A 52 3.61 1.28 2.58
C LEU A 52 3.64 1.11 4.11
N GLU A 53 3.63 -0.15 4.55
CA GLU A 53 3.70 -0.53 5.96
C GLU A 53 5.15 -0.82 6.35
N ARG A 54 5.58 -0.26 7.48
CA ARG A 54 6.94 -0.44 8.01
C ARG A 54 7.17 -1.85 8.55
N PRO A 55 8.43 -2.30 8.63
CA PRO A 55 8.80 -3.54 9.29
C PRO A 55 8.21 -3.66 10.70
N ARG A 56 7.99 -4.90 11.14
CA ARG A 56 7.30 -5.16 12.41
C ARG A 56 8.07 -4.63 13.61
N ALA A 57 9.40 -4.70 13.66
CA ALA A 57 10.14 -4.11 14.78
C ALA A 57 9.95 -2.59 14.84
N ALA A 58 10.02 -1.89 13.70
CA ALA A 58 9.78 -0.45 13.62
C ALA A 58 8.36 -0.08 14.07
N THR A 59 7.36 -0.86 13.67
CA THR A 59 5.96 -0.65 14.09
C THR A 59 5.75 -0.92 15.59
N LYS A 60 6.38 -1.97 16.16
CA LYS A 60 6.35 -2.24 17.61
C LYS A 60 6.99 -1.12 18.42
N ALA A 61 8.15 -0.62 17.97
CA ALA A 61 8.83 0.51 18.60
C ALA A 61 7.97 1.79 18.58
N ALA A 62 7.27 2.06 17.47
CA ALA A 62 6.34 3.18 17.37
C ALA A 62 5.11 3.02 18.29
N ARG A 63 4.54 1.81 18.42
CA ARG A 63 3.41 1.54 19.35
C ARG A 63 3.78 1.73 20.81
N GLY A 64 5.03 1.45 21.19
CA GLY A 64 5.56 1.69 22.53
C GLY A 64 5.48 3.17 22.94
N LYS A 65 5.58 4.09 21.97
CA LYS A 65 5.61 5.55 22.15
C LYS A 65 4.24 6.25 22.12
N ARG A 66 3.14 5.52 21.87
CA ARG A 66 1.78 6.11 21.84
C ARG A 66 1.35 6.63 23.21
N THR A 67 0.72 7.80 23.20
CA THR A 67 0.07 8.37 24.39
C THR A 67 -1.13 7.53 24.84
N TRP A 68 -1.53 7.66 26.11
CA TRP A 68 -2.69 6.94 26.64
C TRP A 68 -3.99 7.29 25.91
N LYS A 69 -4.14 8.54 25.44
CA LYS A 69 -5.29 8.97 24.63
C LYS A 69 -5.33 8.26 23.29
N GLU A 70 -4.19 8.15 22.60
CA GLU A 70 -4.09 7.45 21.32
C GLU A 70 -4.32 5.94 21.48
N ARG A 71 -3.86 5.35 22.58
CA ARG A 71 -4.17 3.95 22.92
C ARG A 71 -5.66 3.76 23.17
N ALA A 72 -6.27 4.56 24.04
CA ALA A 72 -7.70 4.48 24.33
C ALA A 72 -8.57 4.68 23.07
N LEU A 73 -8.20 5.63 22.22
CA LEU A 73 -8.90 5.87 20.96
C LEU A 73 -8.78 4.67 20.02
N HIS A 74 -7.63 4.01 19.97
CA HIS A 74 -7.37 2.85 19.11
C HIS A 74 -7.98 1.54 19.63
N ASP A 75 -8.00 1.34 20.94
CA ASP A 75 -8.40 0.07 21.54
C ASP A 75 -9.91 0.00 21.82
N TYR A 76 -10.56 1.15 22.02
CA TYR A 76 -11.98 1.20 22.41
C TYR A 76 -12.85 1.99 21.43
N VAL A 77 -12.40 3.18 21.02
CA VAL A 77 -13.25 4.10 20.25
C VAL A 77 -13.32 3.71 18.78
N TYR A 78 -12.18 3.51 18.12
CA TYR A 78 -12.16 3.17 16.70
C TYR A 78 -12.83 1.83 16.37
N PRO A 79 -12.62 0.74 17.13
CA PRO A 79 -13.31 -0.53 16.85
C PRO A 79 -14.84 -0.42 16.99
N ALA A 80 -15.33 0.34 17.98
CA ALA A 80 -16.76 0.55 18.18
C ALA A 80 -17.37 1.43 17.06
N VAL A 81 -16.66 2.48 16.67
CA VAL A 81 -17.06 3.35 15.54
C VAL A 81 -17.05 2.55 14.23
N ASP A 82 -16.00 1.78 13.96
CA ASP A 82 -15.89 0.91 12.78
C ASP A 82 -17.04 -0.12 12.76
N ALA A 83 -17.40 -0.73 13.89
CA ALA A 83 -18.51 -1.69 13.97
C ALA A 83 -19.89 -1.06 13.71
N VAL A 84 -20.14 0.15 14.23
CA VAL A 84 -21.38 0.90 13.97
C VAL A 84 -21.44 1.33 12.50
N GLN A 85 -20.33 1.85 11.97
CA GLN A 85 -20.20 2.26 10.58
C GLN A 85 -20.41 1.07 9.63
N ASP A 86 -19.81 -0.08 9.92
CA ASP A 86 -19.98 -1.31 9.15
C ASP A 86 -21.46 -1.72 9.15
N ARG A 87 -22.15 -1.71 10.29
CA ARG A 87 -23.60 -1.97 10.33
C ARG A 87 -24.42 -1.00 9.46
N LEU A 88 -24.08 0.28 9.47
CA LEU A 88 -24.78 1.31 8.70
C LEU A 88 -24.49 1.24 7.19
N SER A 89 -23.35 0.67 6.79
CA SER A 89 -22.93 0.59 5.38
C SER A 89 -23.09 -0.80 4.75
N GLY A 90 -23.82 -1.71 5.39
CA GLY A 90 -24.06 -3.07 4.90
C GLY A 90 -22.91 -4.06 5.17
N GLY A 91 -22.00 -3.68 6.06
CA GLY A 91 -20.79 -4.41 6.45
C GLY A 91 -19.67 -4.26 5.42
N PRO A 92 -18.56 -4.99 5.61
CA PRO A 92 -17.48 -5.07 4.62
C PRO A 92 -17.91 -5.60 3.23
N ASN A 93 -19.18 -5.99 3.06
CA ASN A 93 -19.83 -6.41 1.81
C ASN A 93 -20.49 -5.26 1.02
N GLY A 94 -20.52 -4.02 1.53
CA GLY A 94 -21.21 -2.87 0.90
C GLY A 94 -20.69 -2.46 -0.49
N ASN A 95 -19.64 -3.13 -0.98
CA ASN A 95 -19.04 -2.97 -2.31
C ASN A 95 -18.98 -4.30 -3.11
N GLY A 96 -19.64 -5.38 -2.66
CA GLY A 96 -19.62 -6.68 -3.36
C GLY A 96 -18.40 -7.58 -3.07
N LEU A 97 -17.54 -7.19 -2.12
CA LEU A 97 -16.40 -7.98 -1.66
C LEU A 97 -16.87 -9.26 -0.95
N ASP A 98 -16.28 -10.42 -1.27
CA ASP A 98 -16.57 -11.66 -0.54
C ASP A 98 -15.86 -11.67 0.83
N VAL A 99 -16.58 -11.34 1.89
CA VAL A 99 -16.01 -11.32 3.25
C VAL A 99 -15.54 -12.70 3.72
N GLY A 100 -16.22 -13.78 3.32
CA GLY A 100 -15.83 -15.14 3.70
C GLY A 100 -14.47 -15.50 3.12
N PHE A 101 -14.29 -15.23 1.82
CA PHE A 101 -12.99 -15.37 1.16
C PHE A 101 -11.93 -14.49 1.83
N MET A 102 -12.22 -13.20 2.05
CA MET A 102 -11.24 -12.26 2.58
C MET A 102 -10.79 -12.61 4.00
N THR A 103 -11.67 -13.14 4.84
CA THR A 103 -11.29 -13.64 6.17
C THR A 103 -10.30 -14.80 6.07
N LEU A 104 -10.56 -15.77 5.20
CA LEU A 104 -9.67 -16.91 4.97
C LEU A 104 -8.33 -16.45 4.39
N ALA A 105 -8.38 -15.65 3.32
CA ALA A 105 -7.21 -15.15 2.63
C ALA A 105 -6.33 -14.30 3.56
N PHE A 106 -6.90 -13.36 4.33
CA PHE A 106 -6.12 -12.55 5.27
C PHE A 106 -5.51 -13.37 6.41
N GLY A 107 -6.20 -14.43 6.88
CA GLY A 107 -5.64 -15.37 7.84
C GLY A 107 -4.37 -16.06 7.30
N ALA A 108 -4.46 -16.61 6.08
CA ALA A 108 -3.35 -17.28 5.43
C ALA A 108 -2.19 -16.32 5.09
N MET A 109 -2.49 -15.13 4.55
CA MET A 109 -1.50 -14.08 4.30
C MET A 109 -0.79 -13.66 5.59
N LYS A 110 -1.55 -13.49 6.69
CA LYS A 110 -0.95 -13.14 7.98
C LYS A 110 0.01 -14.23 8.46
N ALA A 111 -0.38 -15.50 8.37
CA ALA A 111 0.47 -16.62 8.78
C ALA A 111 1.78 -16.64 7.96
N LEU A 112 1.70 -16.44 6.64
CA LEU A 112 2.89 -16.38 5.80
C LEU A 112 3.78 -15.18 6.12
N ARG A 113 3.18 -14.00 6.34
CA ARG A 113 3.91 -12.81 6.80
C ARG A 113 4.61 -13.05 8.14
N ASP A 114 3.98 -13.79 9.07
CA ASP A 114 4.58 -14.15 10.35
C ASP A 114 5.81 -15.04 10.15
N GLU A 115 5.72 -16.03 9.25
CA GLU A 115 6.82 -16.93 8.88
C GLU A 115 7.99 -16.15 8.28
N PHE A 116 7.77 -15.38 7.21
CA PHE A 116 8.85 -14.58 6.60
C PHE A 116 9.45 -13.57 7.56
N ALA A 117 8.63 -12.94 8.41
CA ALA A 117 9.11 -11.97 9.40
C ALA A 117 9.97 -12.60 10.52
N SER A 118 9.96 -13.93 10.66
CA SER A 118 10.87 -14.64 11.58
C SER A 118 12.27 -14.81 11.00
N GLU A 119 12.42 -14.74 9.68
CA GLU A 119 13.69 -14.89 8.96
C GLU A 119 14.32 -13.54 8.62
N ARG A 120 13.51 -12.56 8.21
CA ARG A 120 14.01 -11.23 7.81
C ARG A 120 12.95 -10.15 7.95
N GLU A 121 13.43 -8.91 8.06
CA GLU A 121 12.56 -7.74 8.07
C GLU A 121 12.29 -7.21 6.66
N PHE A 122 11.08 -6.70 6.45
CA PHE A 122 10.66 -6.13 5.17
C PHE A 122 9.54 -5.12 5.36
N TYR A 123 9.46 -4.20 4.41
CA TYR A 123 8.30 -3.35 4.18
C TYR A 123 7.18 -4.15 3.51
N ILE A 124 5.93 -3.78 3.77
CA ILE A 124 4.76 -4.43 3.15
C ILE A 124 4.01 -3.41 2.29
N ILE A 125 3.61 -3.81 1.08
CA ILE A 125 2.66 -3.07 0.26
C ILE A 125 1.28 -3.73 0.44
N PRO A 126 0.49 -3.33 1.47
CA PRO A 126 -0.81 -3.94 1.72
C PRO A 126 -1.85 -3.53 0.67
N VAL A 127 -1.59 -2.47 -0.10
CA VAL A 127 -2.48 -2.01 -1.16
C VAL A 127 -1.78 -1.11 -2.18
N LEU A 128 -2.08 -1.34 -3.45
CA LEU A 128 -1.81 -0.46 -4.58
C LEU A 128 -3.03 -0.50 -5.51
N PHE A 129 -3.65 0.65 -5.76
CA PHE A 129 -4.73 0.76 -6.74
C PHE A 129 -4.54 1.97 -7.64
N VAL A 130 -4.90 1.80 -8.90
CA VAL A 130 -5.02 2.87 -9.88
C VAL A 130 -6.47 2.93 -10.30
N HIS A 131 -7.04 4.13 -10.27
CA HIS A 131 -8.41 4.37 -10.70
C HIS A 131 -8.58 3.89 -12.15
N PRO A 132 -9.67 3.17 -12.51
CA PRO A 132 -9.81 2.51 -13.81
C PRO A 132 -9.52 3.40 -15.03
N GLN A 133 -10.01 4.65 -15.02
CA GLN A 133 -9.79 5.62 -16.12
C GLN A 133 -8.32 6.02 -16.33
N PHE A 134 -7.47 5.79 -15.34
CA PHE A 134 -6.05 6.18 -15.37
C PHE A 134 -5.09 4.97 -15.38
N GLN A 135 -5.63 3.75 -15.53
CA GLN A 135 -4.82 2.55 -15.68
C GLN A 135 -4.05 2.56 -17.00
N ARG A 136 -2.96 1.79 -17.06
CA ARG A 136 -2.07 1.66 -18.25
C ARG A 136 -1.41 2.98 -18.70
N ARG A 137 -1.40 4.01 -17.84
CA ARG A 137 -0.74 5.30 -18.07
C ARG A 137 0.48 5.55 -17.17
N GLY A 138 1.04 4.48 -16.60
CA GLY A 138 2.22 4.57 -15.71
C GLY A 138 1.95 5.00 -14.27
N VAL A 139 0.71 5.31 -13.87
CA VAL A 139 0.37 5.76 -12.50
C VAL A 139 0.83 4.75 -11.44
N GLY A 140 0.51 3.46 -11.62
CA GLY A 140 0.91 2.41 -10.67
C GLY A 140 2.43 2.25 -10.58
N SER A 141 3.12 2.34 -11.72
CA SER A 141 4.59 2.30 -11.80
C SER A 141 5.22 3.49 -11.10
N ALA A 142 4.67 4.70 -11.25
CA ALA A 142 5.18 5.90 -10.59
C ALA A 142 5.04 5.81 -9.06
N LEU A 143 3.87 5.36 -8.58
CA LEU A 143 3.63 5.13 -7.15
C LEU A 143 4.57 4.07 -6.57
N LEU A 144 4.74 2.95 -7.27
CA LEU A 144 5.62 1.86 -6.83
C LEU A 144 7.10 2.30 -6.82
N LYS A 145 7.57 3.01 -7.86
CA LYS A 145 8.93 3.58 -7.92
C LYS A 145 9.23 4.46 -6.71
N HIS A 146 8.29 5.32 -6.33
CA HIS A 146 8.46 6.19 -5.18
C HIS A 146 8.65 5.40 -3.88
N CYS A 147 7.83 4.37 -3.64
CA CYS A 147 7.99 3.52 -2.47
C CYS A 147 9.28 2.69 -2.50
N ILE A 148 9.69 2.19 -3.67
CA ILE A 148 10.98 1.48 -3.82
C ILE A 148 12.14 2.40 -3.45
N ALA A 149 12.15 3.64 -3.93
CA ALA A 149 13.22 4.60 -3.61
C ALA A 149 13.36 4.84 -2.10
N ILE A 150 12.23 4.92 -1.37
CA ILE A 150 12.23 5.05 0.10
C ILE A 150 12.82 3.81 0.76
N VAL A 151 12.40 2.62 0.33
CA VAL A 151 12.84 1.36 0.96
C VAL A 151 14.29 1.03 0.62
N ASP A 152 14.74 1.34 -0.59
CA ASP A 152 16.13 1.18 -1.03
C ASP A 152 17.07 2.09 -0.25
N ALA A 153 16.65 3.32 0.06
CA ALA A 153 17.42 4.22 0.92
C ALA A 153 17.63 3.64 2.33
N GLU A 154 16.72 2.79 2.80
CA GLU A 154 16.84 2.06 4.07
C GLU A 154 17.54 0.70 3.92
N ARG A 155 17.87 0.27 2.69
CA ARG A 155 18.45 -1.04 2.38
C ARG A 155 17.63 -2.21 2.92
N MET A 156 16.31 -2.11 2.78
CA MET A 156 15.38 -3.12 3.27
C MET A 156 14.70 -3.86 2.13
N SER A 157 14.17 -5.04 2.43
CA SER A 157 13.35 -5.79 1.46
C SER A 157 11.90 -5.27 1.43
N MET A 158 11.17 -5.55 0.35
CA MET A 158 9.76 -5.20 0.17
C MET A 158 8.92 -6.42 -0.19
N TYR A 159 7.78 -6.56 0.44
CA TYR A 159 6.90 -7.71 0.31
C TYR A 159 5.47 -7.31 -0.12
N VAL A 160 4.85 -8.16 -0.93
CA VAL A 160 3.47 -7.99 -1.39
C VAL A 160 2.81 -9.33 -1.69
N GLU A 161 1.54 -9.48 -1.30
CA GLU A 161 0.65 -10.47 -1.89
C GLU A 161 -0.08 -9.85 -3.07
N ALA A 162 0.35 -10.20 -4.28
CA ALA A 162 -0.14 -9.58 -5.48
C ALA A 162 -1.44 -10.25 -5.97
N SER A 163 -2.34 -9.45 -6.54
CA SER A 163 -3.40 -9.99 -7.39
C SER A 163 -2.83 -10.43 -8.74
N ASP A 164 -3.54 -11.29 -9.46
CA ASP A 164 -3.14 -11.73 -10.81
C ASP A 164 -2.89 -10.53 -11.76
N ALA A 165 -3.71 -9.49 -11.66
CA ALA A 165 -3.56 -8.27 -12.45
C ALA A 165 -2.34 -7.41 -12.03
N GLY A 166 -1.93 -7.50 -10.76
CA GLY A 166 -0.82 -6.74 -10.21
C GLY A 166 0.53 -7.42 -10.35
N ALA A 167 0.58 -8.76 -10.36
CA ALA A 167 1.82 -9.53 -10.37
C ALA A 167 2.81 -9.15 -11.51
N PRO A 168 2.37 -8.88 -12.76
CA PRO A 168 3.27 -8.45 -13.82
C PRO A 168 3.94 -7.09 -13.53
N LEU A 169 3.22 -6.17 -12.89
CA LEU A 169 3.79 -4.89 -12.48
C LEU A 169 4.92 -5.14 -11.46
N TYR A 170 4.66 -5.88 -10.38
CA TYR A 170 5.67 -6.14 -9.37
C TYR A 170 6.89 -6.87 -9.95
N SER A 171 6.68 -7.87 -10.81
CA SER A 171 7.76 -8.60 -11.48
C SER A 171 8.68 -7.65 -12.27
N SER A 172 8.10 -6.69 -13.00
CA SER A 172 8.88 -5.68 -13.75
C SER A 172 9.74 -4.75 -12.88
N PHE A 173 9.49 -4.73 -11.56
CA PHE A 173 10.24 -3.96 -10.57
C PHE A 173 11.16 -4.83 -9.69
N GLY A 174 11.43 -6.07 -10.11
CA GLY A 174 12.37 -6.97 -9.42
C GLY A 174 11.78 -7.73 -8.24
N PHE A 175 10.45 -7.77 -8.10
CA PHE A 175 9.82 -8.69 -7.14
C PHE A 175 9.80 -10.09 -7.72
N ASN A 176 10.30 -11.06 -6.94
CA ASN A 176 10.27 -12.47 -7.27
C ASN A 176 9.18 -13.17 -6.46
N THR A 177 8.52 -14.17 -7.04
CA THR A 177 7.53 -14.97 -6.31
C THR A 177 8.26 -15.91 -5.35
N MET A 178 8.03 -15.72 -4.05
CA MET A 178 8.61 -16.55 -2.99
C MET A 178 7.73 -17.76 -2.69
N ARG A 179 6.41 -17.57 -2.73
CA ARG A 179 5.41 -18.63 -2.47
C ARG A 179 4.12 -18.34 -3.19
N MET A 180 3.41 -19.39 -3.58
CA MET A 180 2.02 -19.29 -4.05
C MET A 180 1.10 -19.74 -2.91
N LEU A 181 0.33 -18.82 -2.31
CA LEU A 181 -0.73 -19.24 -1.39
C LEU A 181 -1.86 -19.84 -2.20
N ARG A 182 -2.24 -21.07 -1.86
CA ARG A 182 -3.47 -21.71 -2.34
C ARG A 182 -4.57 -21.49 -1.31
N ILE A 183 -5.65 -20.84 -1.72
CA ILE A 183 -6.88 -20.69 -0.92
C ILE A 183 -7.98 -21.47 -1.64
N GLU A 184 -8.40 -22.57 -1.03
CA GLU A 184 -9.59 -23.29 -1.46
C GLU A 184 -10.83 -22.56 -0.91
N TYR A 185 -11.74 -22.19 -1.79
CA TYR A 185 -12.93 -21.44 -1.43
C TYR A 185 -14.12 -21.84 -2.31
N HIS A 186 -15.12 -22.49 -1.71
CA HIS A 186 -16.15 -23.25 -2.43
C HIS A 186 -15.50 -24.25 -3.40
N ASP A 187 -15.92 -24.27 -4.66
CA ASP A 187 -15.39 -25.16 -5.71
C ASP A 187 -14.23 -24.53 -6.50
N GLU A 188 -13.66 -23.43 -6.00
CA GLU A 188 -12.58 -22.71 -6.66
C GLU A 188 -11.30 -22.70 -5.83
N VAL A 189 -10.17 -22.69 -6.53
CA VAL A 189 -8.86 -22.49 -5.92
C VAL A 189 -8.31 -21.16 -6.39
N VAL A 190 -8.12 -20.24 -5.45
CA VAL A 190 -7.50 -18.95 -5.70
C VAL A 190 -6.03 -19.03 -5.36
N LEU A 191 -5.19 -18.58 -6.29
CA LEU A 191 -3.75 -18.51 -6.12
C LEU A 191 -3.36 -17.06 -5.84
N ILE A 192 -2.61 -16.84 -4.77
CA ILE A 192 -2.10 -15.51 -4.41
C ILE A 192 -0.58 -15.58 -4.39
N PRO A 193 0.12 -14.99 -5.38
CA PRO A 193 1.58 -14.89 -5.34
C PRO A 193 2.03 -13.97 -4.21
N ALA A 194 2.74 -14.54 -3.25
CA ALA A 194 3.51 -13.82 -2.26
C ALA A 194 4.88 -13.51 -2.86
N MET A 195 5.10 -12.24 -3.16
CA MET A 195 6.27 -11.76 -3.88
C MET A 195 7.15 -10.91 -2.97
N MET A 196 8.46 -11.01 -3.16
CA MET A 196 9.42 -10.15 -2.48
C MET A 196 10.46 -9.60 -3.43
N ARG A 197 10.77 -8.33 -3.25
CA ARG A 197 11.99 -7.71 -3.74
C ARG A 197 12.99 -7.63 -2.59
N ASP A 198 14.17 -8.20 -2.79
CA ASP A 198 15.23 -8.16 -1.79
C ASP A 198 15.83 -6.75 -1.67
N ALA A 199 16.59 -6.54 -0.60
CA ALA A 199 17.32 -5.29 -0.40
C ALA A 199 18.38 -5.12 -1.49
N VAL A 200 18.57 -3.89 -1.96
CA VAL A 200 19.67 -3.56 -2.89
C VAL A 200 21.02 -3.66 -2.16
N ASP A 201 22.00 -4.26 -2.84
CA ASP A 201 23.36 -4.32 -2.33
C ASP A 201 24.00 -2.93 -2.31
N ALA A 202 24.96 -2.72 -1.39
CA ALA A 202 25.57 -1.40 -1.17
C ALA A 202 26.23 -0.78 -2.43
N GLY A 203 26.57 -1.59 -3.43
CA GLY A 203 27.18 -1.15 -4.69
C GLY A 203 26.20 -0.79 -5.81
N GLU A 204 24.89 -1.03 -5.64
CA GLU A 204 23.89 -0.90 -6.72
C GLU A 204 22.95 0.31 -6.55
N LEU A 205 23.14 1.14 -5.53
CA LEU A 205 22.30 2.32 -5.32
C LEU A 205 22.49 3.31 -6.48
N PRO A 206 21.41 3.78 -7.13
CA PRO A 206 21.50 4.89 -8.05
C PRO A 206 22.05 6.10 -7.29
N SER A 207 23.11 6.73 -7.81
CA SER A 207 23.61 8.00 -7.26
C SER A 207 22.47 9.02 -7.32
N PHE A 208 21.90 9.35 -6.17
CA PHE A 208 20.99 10.49 -6.06
C PHE A 208 21.85 11.75 -6.24
N ASN A 209 21.93 12.24 -7.48
CA ASN A 209 22.39 13.61 -7.71
C ASN A 209 21.31 14.53 -7.16
N ASP A 210 21.54 15.00 -5.93
CA ASP A 210 20.84 16.11 -5.32
C ASP A 210 20.98 17.33 -6.24
N THR A 211 19.95 17.58 -7.05
CA THR A 211 19.87 18.76 -7.91
C THR A 211 19.03 19.84 -7.23
N THR A 212 19.27 20.04 -5.94
CA THR A 212 18.88 21.25 -5.22
C THR A 212 20.12 21.91 -4.64
N LYS A 213 21.00 22.39 -5.52
CA LYS A 213 21.92 23.48 -5.19
C LYS A 213 21.39 24.77 -5.80
N GLU A 214 20.90 25.63 -4.91
CA GLU A 214 21.13 27.07 -4.91
C GLU A 214 21.53 27.67 -6.27
N GLU A 215 20.54 28.00 -7.08
CA GLU A 215 20.62 29.14 -7.98
C GLU A 215 19.84 30.27 -7.32
N ASP A 216 20.49 31.00 -6.41
CA ASP A 216 20.09 32.37 -6.03
C ASP A 216 21.18 33.08 -5.21
N GLU A 217 22.46 32.97 -5.61
CA GLU A 217 23.51 33.90 -5.17
C GLU A 217 24.55 34.08 -6.30
N ASN A 218 24.20 34.83 -7.35
CA ASN A 218 25.15 35.67 -8.10
C ASN A 218 24.48 36.53 -9.18
N SER A 219 23.78 37.59 -8.75
CA SER A 219 23.72 38.89 -9.43
C SER A 219 23.18 39.84 -8.35
N VAL A 220 23.84 40.89 -7.88
CA VAL A 220 24.57 41.94 -8.58
C VAL A 220 25.46 42.60 -7.53
N GLY A 221 26.74 42.78 -7.86
CA GLY A 221 27.64 43.67 -7.14
C GLY A 221 28.78 44.02 -8.07
N ASP A 222 28.66 45.11 -8.83
CA ASP A 222 29.63 46.20 -8.75
C ASP A 222 29.12 47.42 -9.53
N GLY A 223 29.28 48.59 -8.92
CA GLY A 223 28.77 49.86 -9.42
C GLY A 223 29.04 50.98 -8.42
N ALA A 224 30.29 51.08 -7.97
CA ALA A 224 30.78 52.23 -7.21
C ALA A 224 31.08 53.42 -8.14
N GLU A 225 30.53 54.57 -7.74
CA GLU A 225 31.09 55.93 -7.85
C GLU A 225 31.74 56.39 -9.17
N ARG A 226 31.04 57.30 -9.87
CA ARG A 226 31.43 58.71 -10.05
C ARG A 226 30.30 59.53 -10.64
#